data_AF-A0A1F4XFH6-F1
#
_entry.id   AF-A0A1F4XFH6-F1
#
_cell.length_a   1.000
_cell.length_b   1.000
_cell.length_c   1.000
_cell.angle_alpha   90.00
_cell.angle_beta   90.00
_cell.angle_gamma   90.00
#
_symmetry.space_group_name_H-M   'P 1'
#
loop_
_entity.id
_entity.type
_entity.pdbx_description
1 polymer ?
#
loop_
_entity_poly.entity_id
_entity_poly.type
_entity_poly.pdbx_seq_one_letter_code
_entity_poly.pdbx_strand_id
1 'polypeptide(L)'
;MLLSENINFGLVHVPTMYIVFAIGFVFWIFVMWYEARKDGFDDERFLDLVIVSTLSAALFYYLFNLLYTYVSLYRPNNPLLHVNYEVMVSFLVLLGAFLPPFYFSNKRRWSLFRIFDIYSLAFGFFLVFVSLGKYLITGASEHIWVAVLTLAFYLGVLRFRGYRFVSGLVFSLFSFYLGVITAAFFKSPGYLLFSGALFIIGLLNLYYRSKKYMNTRNLPKEFVELIKSQLTSKEKELQKEQASLMKEDPYLQAGRTESNSEYMDEAILEDTRKTIADAQVSIVQTMLIEVKRALAAIKIGKYGICEVCGDPIDKARLRAYPQATTCLKHADGE
;
A
#
# COMPACT_ATOMS: atom_id res chain seq x y z
N MET A 1 -33.64 9.05 -24.57
CA MET A 1 -33.58 7.70 -23.98
C MET A 1 -32.88 6.80 -24.98
N LEU A 2 -31.69 6.27 -24.67
CA LEU A 2 -30.94 5.38 -25.57
C LEU A 2 -31.19 3.90 -25.26
N LEU A 3 -31.52 3.58 -24.01
CA LEU A 3 -31.96 2.26 -23.56
C LEU A 3 -33.33 2.35 -22.87
N SER A 4 -34.11 1.27 -22.93
CA SER A 4 -35.35 1.14 -22.16
C SER A 4 -35.05 1.02 -20.66
N GLU A 5 -35.97 1.47 -19.82
CA GLU A 5 -35.88 1.29 -18.36
C GLU A 5 -35.91 -0.19 -17.95
N ASN A 6 -36.68 -1.00 -18.68
CA ASN A 6 -36.81 -2.43 -18.46
C ASN A 6 -36.47 -3.19 -19.75
N ILE A 7 -35.75 -4.30 -19.58
CA ILE A 7 -35.53 -5.30 -20.63
C ILE A 7 -36.47 -6.47 -20.35
N ASN A 8 -37.26 -6.83 -21.36
CA ASN A 8 -38.27 -7.86 -21.25
C ASN A 8 -37.71 -9.19 -21.76
N PHE A 9 -37.52 -10.16 -20.87
CA PHE A 9 -37.23 -11.55 -21.20
C PHE A 9 -38.50 -12.37 -21.09
N GLY A 10 -39.35 -12.31 -22.12
CA GLY A 10 -40.66 -12.95 -22.10
C GLY A 10 -41.54 -12.36 -21.00
N LEU A 11 -41.82 -13.14 -19.94
CA LEU A 11 -42.61 -12.75 -18.78
C LEU A 11 -41.80 -12.04 -17.68
N VAL A 12 -40.47 -12.06 -17.75
CA VAL A 12 -39.60 -11.47 -16.73
C VAL A 12 -39.19 -10.06 -17.18
N HIS A 13 -39.54 -9.07 -16.36
CA HIS A 13 -39.13 -7.69 -16.54
C HIS A 13 -37.89 -7.41 -15.67
N VAL A 14 -36.75 -7.18 -16.30
CA VAL A 14 -35.50 -6.88 -15.58
C VAL A 14 -35.16 -5.41 -15.78
N PRO A 15 -35.05 -4.60 -14.71
CA PRO A 15 -34.56 -3.23 -14.81
C PRO A 15 -33.16 -3.20 -15.44
N THR A 16 -32.99 -2.37 -16.47
CA THR A 16 -31.73 -2.26 -17.21
C THR A 16 -30.56 -1.90 -16.29
N MET A 17 -30.80 -1.14 -15.22
CA MET A 17 -29.80 -0.83 -14.20
C MET A 17 -29.20 -2.05 -13.51
N TYR A 18 -29.96 -3.14 -13.31
CA TYR A 18 -29.42 -4.34 -12.66
C TYR A 18 -28.38 -5.06 -13.53
N ILE A 19 -28.57 -5.03 -14.86
CA ILE A 19 -27.60 -5.58 -15.81
C ILE A 19 -26.33 -4.71 -15.80
N VAL A 20 -26.49 -3.38 -15.80
CA VAL A 20 -25.35 -2.45 -15.68
C VAL A 20 -24.58 -2.70 -14.38
N PHE A 21 -25.28 -2.88 -13.25
CA PHE A 21 -24.64 -3.19 -11.97
C PHE A 21 -23.91 -4.53 -12.00
N ALA A 22 -24.50 -5.57 -12.59
CA ALA A 22 -23.85 -6.89 -12.70
C ALA A 22 -22.55 -6.82 -13.52
N ILE A 23 -22.59 -6.14 -14.68
CA ILE A 23 -21.40 -5.94 -15.52
C ILE A 23 -20.34 -5.13 -14.76
N GLY A 24 -20.74 -4.00 -14.17
CA GLY A 24 -19.84 -3.17 -13.37
C GLY A 24 -19.24 -3.94 -12.20
N PHE A 25 -20.00 -4.81 -11.55
CA PHE A 25 -19.55 -5.62 -10.42
C PHE A 25 -18.48 -6.65 -10.81
N VAL A 26 -18.62 -7.31 -11.97
CA VAL A 26 -17.59 -8.22 -12.49
C VAL A 26 -16.28 -7.47 -12.73
N PHE A 27 -16.35 -6.31 -13.39
CA PHE A 27 -15.18 -5.46 -13.59
C PHE A 27 -14.59 -4.93 -12.29
N TRP A 28 -15.44 -4.58 -11.32
CA TRP A 28 -15.02 -4.16 -9.99
C TRP A 28 -14.21 -5.25 -9.28
N ILE A 29 -14.68 -6.50 -9.28
CA ILE A 29 -13.92 -7.64 -8.73
C ILE A 29 -12.59 -7.81 -9.46
N PHE A 30 -12.60 -7.74 -10.79
CA PHE A 30 -11.38 -7.90 -11.58
C PHE A 30 -10.33 -6.83 -11.25
N VAL A 31 -10.74 -5.56 -11.14
CA VAL A 31 -9.84 -4.46 -10.75
C VAL A 31 -9.32 -4.64 -9.33
N MET A 32 -10.17 -5.08 -8.40
CA MET A 32 -9.76 -5.39 -7.02
C MET A 32 -8.68 -6.46 -6.98
N TRP A 33 -8.90 -7.57 -7.68
CA TRP A 33 -7.94 -8.68 -7.75
C TRP A 33 -6.62 -8.26 -8.40
N TYR A 34 -6.68 -7.63 -9.58
CA TYR A 34 -5.49 -7.20 -10.32
C TYR A 34 -4.61 -6.23 -9.51
N GLU A 35 -5.22 -5.25 -8.86
CA GLU A 35 -4.50 -4.24 -8.10
C GLU A 35 -4.02 -4.73 -6.73
N ALA A 36 -4.74 -5.66 -6.11
CA ALA A 36 -4.27 -6.34 -4.90
C ALA A 36 -3.01 -7.16 -5.19
N ARG A 37 -2.99 -7.91 -6.29
CA ARG A 37 -1.82 -8.69 -6.73
C ARG A 37 -0.61 -7.79 -6.98
N LYS A 38 -0.81 -6.66 -7.67
CA LYS A 38 0.24 -5.66 -7.91
C LYS A 38 0.81 -5.06 -6.62
N ASP A 39 -0.01 -4.95 -5.58
CA ASP A 39 0.39 -4.45 -4.26
C ASP A 39 0.99 -5.53 -3.34
N GLY A 40 1.13 -6.77 -3.84
CA GLY A 40 1.74 -7.89 -3.13
C GLY A 40 0.84 -8.54 -2.07
N PHE A 41 -0.47 -8.41 -2.22
CA PHE A 41 -1.42 -9.18 -1.40
C PHE A 41 -1.50 -10.63 -1.88
N ASP A 42 -1.90 -11.51 -0.96
CA ASP A 42 -2.22 -12.91 -1.24
C ASP A 42 -3.56 -12.98 -1.99
N ASP A 43 -3.52 -13.41 -3.26
CA ASP A 43 -4.65 -13.34 -4.20
C ASP A 43 -5.92 -14.02 -3.68
N GLU A 44 -5.80 -15.23 -3.13
CA GLU A 44 -6.94 -16.01 -2.63
C GLU A 44 -7.58 -15.33 -1.42
N ARG A 45 -6.74 -14.91 -0.47
CA ARG A 45 -7.23 -14.29 0.77
C ARG A 45 -7.77 -12.90 0.56
N PHE A 46 -7.26 -12.18 -0.43
CA PHE A 46 -7.82 -10.89 -0.80
C PHE A 46 -9.20 -11.08 -1.45
N LEU A 47 -9.37 -12.11 -2.29
CA LEU A 47 -10.68 -12.47 -2.81
C LEU A 47 -11.68 -12.81 -1.69
N ASP A 48 -11.26 -13.58 -0.67
CA ASP A 48 -12.09 -13.84 0.51
C ASP A 48 -12.56 -12.55 1.17
N LEU A 49 -11.66 -11.58 1.35
CA LEU A 49 -12.00 -10.26 1.89
C LEU A 49 -13.05 -9.56 1.01
N VAL A 50 -12.89 -9.57 -0.31
CA VAL A 50 -13.85 -8.95 -1.24
C VAL A 50 -15.23 -9.61 -1.15
N ILE A 51 -15.27 -10.95 -1.10
CA ILE A 51 -16.52 -11.71 -0.98
C ILE A 51 -17.20 -11.39 0.35
N VAL A 52 -16.45 -11.44 1.47
CA VAL A 52 -17.00 -11.15 2.80
C VAL A 52 -17.47 -9.69 2.91
N SER A 53 -16.74 -8.73 2.34
CA SER A 53 -17.18 -7.33 2.21
C SER A 53 -18.50 -7.22 1.45
N THR A 54 -18.64 -7.94 0.33
CA THR A 54 -19.86 -7.91 -0.49
C THR A 54 -21.04 -8.54 0.25
N LEU A 55 -20.86 -9.71 0.88
CA LEU A 55 -21.89 -10.37 1.66
C LEU A 55 -22.31 -9.55 2.88
N SER A 56 -21.36 -8.90 3.56
CA SER A 56 -21.65 -8.02 4.69
C SER A 56 -22.45 -6.79 4.24
N ALA A 57 -22.07 -6.17 3.11
CA ALA A 57 -22.80 -5.05 2.53
C ALA A 57 -24.25 -5.45 2.15
N ALA A 58 -24.43 -6.63 1.53
CA ALA A 58 -25.74 -7.16 1.19
C ALA A 58 -26.60 -7.47 2.43
N LEU A 59 -25.99 -8.00 3.50
CA LEU A 59 -26.67 -8.23 4.77
C LEU A 59 -27.17 -6.90 5.38
N PHE A 60 -26.34 -5.85 5.40
CA PHE A 60 -26.74 -4.54 5.90
C PHE A 60 -27.87 -3.92 5.08
N TYR A 61 -27.81 -4.04 3.75
CA TYR A 61 -28.91 -3.65 2.85
C TYR A 61 -30.22 -4.36 3.22
N TYR A 62 -30.16 -5.69 3.34
CA TYR A 62 -31.32 -6.51 3.65
C TYR A 62 -31.92 -6.17 5.02
N LEU A 63 -31.08 -6.08 6.06
CA LEU A 63 -31.52 -5.76 7.42
C LEU A 63 -32.15 -4.36 7.50
N PHE A 64 -31.56 -3.38 6.81
CA PHE A 64 -32.13 -2.03 6.79
C PHE A 64 -33.45 -1.99 6.03
N ASN A 65 -33.57 -2.68 4.90
CA ASN A 65 -34.84 -2.76 4.17
C ASN A 65 -35.94 -3.44 4.97
N LEU A 66 -35.60 -4.51 5.69
CA LEU A 66 -36.51 -5.17 6.61
C LEU A 66 -36.99 -4.20 7.69
N LEU A 67 -36.07 -3.46 8.31
CA LEU A 67 -36.39 -2.45 9.32
C LEU A 67 -37.23 -1.30 8.75
N TYR A 68 -36.85 -0.76 7.60
CA TYR A 68 -37.53 0.37 6.95
C TYR A 68 -38.97 0.00 6.59
N THR A 69 -39.17 -1.19 6.00
CA THR A 69 -40.50 -1.70 5.64
C THR A 69 -41.36 -1.92 6.88
N TYR A 70 -40.79 -2.51 7.93
CA TYR A 70 -41.46 -2.67 9.22
C TYR A 70 -41.89 -1.33 9.83
N VAL A 71 -40.98 -0.35 9.87
CA VAL A 71 -41.28 0.99 10.41
C VAL A 71 -42.33 1.70 9.56
N SER A 72 -42.26 1.59 8.23
CA SER A 72 -43.25 2.17 7.32
C SER A 72 -44.65 1.61 7.52
N LEU A 73 -44.78 0.32 7.86
CA LEU A 73 -46.08 -0.33 8.09
C LEU A 73 -46.63 -0.09 9.49
N TYR A 74 -45.80 -0.19 10.53
CA TYR A 74 -46.26 -0.22 11.92
C TYR A 74 -46.05 1.11 12.68
N ARG A 75 -45.14 1.97 12.24
CA ARG A 75 -44.85 3.29 12.87
C ARG A 75 -44.59 4.38 11.82
N PRO A 76 -45.63 4.80 11.08
CA PRO A 76 -45.49 5.75 9.96
C PRO A 76 -45.01 7.16 10.37
N ASN A 77 -45.15 7.54 11.64
CA ASN A 77 -44.68 8.84 12.16
C ASN A 77 -43.25 8.79 12.71
N ASN A 78 -42.48 7.73 12.45
CA ASN A 78 -41.12 7.61 12.94
C ASN A 78 -40.17 8.56 12.18
N PRO A 79 -39.27 9.30 12.85
CA PRO A 79 -38.32 10.20 12.21
C PRO A 79 -37.40 9.53 11.18
N LEU A 80 -37.20 8.20 11.26
CA LEU A 80 -36.43 7.44 10.27
C LEU A 80 -36.96 7.62 8.84
N LEU A 81 -38.28 7.79 8.68
CA LEU A 81 -38.93 7.92 7.37
C LEU A 81 -38.80 9.34 6.79
N HIS A 82 -38.37 10.33 7.59
CA HIS A 82 -38.09 11.68 7.10
C HIS A 82 -36.69 11.82 6.47
N VAL A 83 -35.80 10.86 6.71
CA VAL A 83 -34.47 10.83 6.12
C VAL A 83 -34.55 10.23 4.71
N ASN A 84 -33.76 10.78 3.78
CA ASN A 84 -33.69 10.24 2.43
C ASN A 84 -33.23 8.77 2.45
N TYR A 85 -34.11 7.88 1.99
CA TYR A 85 -33.88 6.43 1.95
C TYR A 85 -32.60 6.07 1.20
N GLU A 86 -32.36 6.64 0.02
CA GLU A 86 -31.18 6.32 -0.80
C GLU A 86 -29.88 6.66 -0.07
N VAL A 87 -29.82 7.82 0.58
CA VAL A 87 -28.64 8.26 1.35
C VAL A 87 -28.40 7.33 2.54
N MET A 88 -29.46 6.99 3.28
CA MET A 88 -29.34 6.16 4.48
C MET A 88 -28.95 4.71 4.16
N VAL A 89 -29.56 4.12 3.13
CA VAL A 89 -29.17 2.79 2.62
C VAL A 89 -27.72 2.82 2.18
N SER A 90 -27.31 3.80 1.37
CA SER A 90 -25.94 3.91 0.85
C SER A 90 -24.92 3.98 1.98
N PHE A 91 -25.21 4.73 3.04
CA PHE A 91 -24.36 4.83 4.22
C PHE A 91 -24.24 3.50 4.97
N LEU A 92 -25.35 2.80 5.21
CA LEU A 92 -25.36 1.53 5.92
C LEU A 92 -24.68 0.40 5.13
N VAL A 93 -24.87 0.36 3.81
CA VAL A 93 -24.20 -0.58 2.92
C VAL A 93 -22.69 -0.34 2.93
N LEU A 94 -22.26 0.93 2.91
CA LEU A 94 -20.85 1.31 3.01
C LEU A 94 -20.26 0.90 4.37
N LEU A 95 -20.98 1.11 5.47
CA LEU A 95 -20.56 0.64 6.79
C LEU A 95 -20.39 -0.88 6.83
N GLY A 96 -21.35 -1.64 6.28
CA GLY A 96 -21.25 -3.10 6.17
C GLY A 96 -20.03 -3.53 5.34
N ALA A 97 -19.79 -2.88 4.20
CA ALA A 97 -18.64 -3.18 3.33
C ALA A 97 -17.29 -2.92 4.01
N PHE A 98 -17.22 -1.96 4.95
CA PHE A 98 -15.99 -1.52 5.60
C PHE A 98 -15.62 -2.35 6.84
N LEU A 99 -16.55 -3.09 7.45
CA LEU A 99 -16.24 -3.93 8.61
C LEU A 99 -15.20 -5.04 8.31
N PRO A 100 -15.30 -5.82 7.21
CA PRO A 100 -14.35 -6.90 6.94
C PRO A 100 -12.89 -6.44 6.72
N PRO A 101 -12.60 -5.32 6.03
CA PRO A 101 -11.25 -4.77 5.96
C PRO A 101 -10.56 -4.59 7.32
N PHE A 102 -11.28 -4.12 8.36
CA PHE A 102 -10.70 -4.00 9.70
C PHE A 102 -10.34 -5.35 10.30
N TYR A 103 -11.22 -6.35 10.16
CA TYR A 103 -10.98 -7.71 10.65
C TYR A 103 -9.78 -8.36 9.95
N PHE A 104 -9.75 -8.35 8.62
CA PHE A 104 -8.67 -8.94 7.83
C PHE A 104 -7.35 -8.20 8.02
N SER A 105 -7.38 -6.86 8.10
CA SER A 105 -6.19 -6.04 8.36
C SER A 105 -5.51 -6.43 9.68
N ASN A 106 -6.28 -6.58 10.75
CA ASN A 106 -5.75 -7.00 12.05
C ASN A 106 -5.25 -8.45 12.04
N LYS A 107 -6.03 -9.37 11.46
CA LYS A 107 -5.70 -10.81 11.44
C LYS A 107 -4.46 -11.13 10.60
N ARG A 108 -4.25 -10.41 9.49
CA ARG A 108 -3.18 -10.69 8.52
C ARG A 108 -2.04 -9.67 8.53
N ARG A 109 -2.06 -8.71 9.46
CA ARG A 109 -1.10 -7.57 9.52
C ARG A 109 -1.03 -6.77 8.22
N TRP A 110 -2.12 -6.75 7.47
CA TRP A 110 -2.21 -5.94 6.25
C TRP A 110 -2.43 -4.48 6.58
N SER A 111 -1.95 -3.58 5.71
CA SER A 111 -2.23 -2.16 5.87
C SER A 111 -3.67 -1.85 5.45
N LEU A 112 -4.52 -1.51 6.42
CA LEU A 112 -5.92 -1.09 6.16
C LEU A 112 -6.02 0.00 5.09
N PHE A 113 -5.14 1.00 5.16
CA PHE A 113 -5.13 2.10 4.19
C PHE A 113 -4.77 1.66 2.78
N ARG A 114 -3.97 0.61 2.63
CA ARG A 114 -3.65 0.05 1.31
C ARG A 114 -4.84 -0.71 0.74
N ILE A 115 -5.57 -1.43 1.59
CA ILE A 115 -6.86 -2.03 1.21
C ILE A 115 -7.81 -0.93 0.74
N PHE A 116 -7.94 0.17 1.49
CA PHE A 116 -8.80 1.29 1.09
C PHE A 116 -8.36 2.01 -0.19
N ASP A 117 -7.06 2.10 -0.48
CA ASP A 117 -6.58 2.60 -1.77
C ASP A 117 -7.07 1.72 -2.94
N ILE A 118 -6.99 0.39 -2.79
CA ILE A 118 -7.48 -0.58 -3.79
C ILE A 118 -9.01 -0.47 -3.94
N TYR A 119 -9.74 -0.45 -2.82
CA TYR A 119 -11.20 -0.32 -2.80
C TYR A 119 -11.65 0.97 -3.50
N SER A 120 -10.99 2.09 -3.22
CA SER A 120 -11.32 3.40 -3.82
C SER A 120 -11.15 3.39 -5.33
N LEU A 121 -10.05 2.81 -5.81
CA LEU A 121 -9.77 2.77 -7.24
C LEU A 121 -10.76 1.84 -7.97
N ALA A 122 -11.04 0.67 -7.41
CA ALA A 122 -12.03 -0.23 -7.98
C ALA A 122 -13.43 0.39 -7.97
N PHE A 123 -13.84 1.00 -6.85
CA PHE A 123 -15.14 1.65 -6.75
C PHE A 123 -15.26 2.86 -7.71
N GLY A 124 -14.18 3.62 -7.91
CA GLY A 124 -14.14 4.65 -8.95
C GLY A 124 -14.44 4.09 -10.35
N PHE A 125 -13.85 2.96 -10.71
CA PHE A 125 -14.14 2.29 -11.98
C PHE A 125 -15.59 1.80 -12.06
N PHE A 126 -16.11 1.21 -10.99
CA PHE A 126 -17.51 0.80 -10.90
C PHE A 126 -18.47 1.99 -11.13
N LEU A 127 -18.19 3.15 -10.54
CA LEU A 127 -19.01 4.36 -10.71
C LEU A 127 -19.06 4.86 -12.16
N VAL A 128 -18.03 4.61 -12.98
CA VAL A 128 -18.09 4.93 -14.42
C VAL A 128 -19.22 4.15 -15.09
N PHE A 129 -19.35 2.84 -14.82
CA PHE A 129 -20.42 2.01 -15.37
C PHE A 129 -21.79 2.45 -14.88
N VAL A 130 -21.93 2.71 -13.57
CA VAL A 130 -23.20 3.16 -12.98
C VAL A 130 -23.65 4.48 -13.59
N SER A 131 -22.73 5.44 -13.73
CA SER A 131 -23.03 6.77 -14.28
C SER A 131 -23.37 6.69 -15.77
N LEU A 132 -22.63 5.89 -16.54
CA LEU A 132 -22.92 5.66 -17.96
C LEU A 132 -24.28 4.98 -18.16
N GLY A 133 -24.60 3.97 -17.34
CA GLY A 133 -25.89 3.30 -17.37
C GLY A 133 -27.05 4.24 -17.05
N LYS A 134 -26.91 5.08 -16.02
CA LYS A 134 -27.90 6.11 -15.70
C LYS A 134 -28.10 7.08 -16.88
N TYR A 135 -27.02 7.52 -17.53
CA TYR A 135 -27.12 8.36 -18.72
C TYR A 135 -27.89 7.68 -19.86
N LEU A 136 -27.60 6.40 -20.15
CA LEU A 136 -28.26 5.69 -21.25
C LEU A 136 -29.77 5.53 -21.03
N ILE A 137 -30.19 5.38 -19.78
CA ILE A 137 -31.60 5.23 -19.39
C ILE A 137 -32.29 6.59 -19.32
N THR A 138 -31.77 7.56 -18.56
CA THR A 138 -32.49 8.84 -18.31
C THR A 138 -32.23 9.88 -19.40
N GLY A 139 -31.11 9.79 -20.12
CA GLY A 139 -30.65 10.81 -21.06
C GLY A 139 -30.12 12.10 -20.41
N ALA A 140 -30.02 12.15 -19.07
CA ALA A 140 -29.63 13.36 -18.35
C ALA A 140 -28.11 13.63 -18.49
N SER A 141 -27.75 14.82 -18.97
CA SER A 141 -26.35 15.18 -19.28
C SER A 141 -25.43 15.20 -18.07
N GLU A 142 -25.97 15.37 -16.87
CA GLU A 142 -25.21 15.30 -15.61
C GLU A 142 -24.49 13.94 -15.45
N HIS A 143 -25.13 12.83 -15.81
CA HIS A 143 -24.55 11.50 -15.64
C HIS A 143 -23.42 11.19 -16.63
N ILE A 144 -23.45 11.75 -17.84
CA ILE A 144 -22.32 11.58 -18.77
C ILE A 144 -21.11 12.39 -18.32
N TRP A 145 -21.30 13.61 -17.80
CA TRP A 145 -20.21 14.40 -17.23
C TRP A 145 -19.59 13.72 -16.01
N VAL A 146 -20.41 13.16 -15.11
CA VAL A 146 -19.91 12.38 -13.97
C VAL A 146 -19.13 11.15 -14.44
N ALA A 147 -19.59 10.43 -15.47
CA ALA A 147 -18.87 9.27 -16.01
C ALA A 147 -17.50 9.68 -16.58
N VAL A 148 -17.45 10.75 -17.39
CA VAL A 148 -16.23 11.27 -18.02
C VAL A 148 -15.22 11.76 -16.97
N LEU A 149 -15.67 12.55 -15.99
CA LEU A 149 -14.81 13.03 -14.91
C LEU A 149 -14.29 11.88 -14.04
N THR A 150 -15.12 10.86 -13.78
CA THR A 150 -14.71 9.69 -12.99
C THR A 150 -13.68 8.86 -13.73
N LEU A 151 -13.87 8.68 -15.04
CA LEU A 151 -12.91 7.98 -15.87
C LEU A 151 -11.59 8.75 -15.98
N ALA A 152 -11.63 10.07 -16.14
CA ALA A 152 -10.44 10.92 -16.15
C ALA A 152 -9.68 10.86 -14.82
N PHE A 153 -10.39 10.91 -13.69
CA PHE A 153 -9.81 10.70 -12.36
C PHE A 153 -9.15 9.32 -12.24
N TYR A 154 -9.86 8.25 -12.62
CA TYR A 154 -9.37 6.88 -12.58
C TYR A 154 -8.09 6.69 -13.42
N LEU A 155 -8.10 7.16 -14.67
CA LEU A 155 -6.93 7.09 -15.56
C LEU A 155 -5.76 7.94 -15.04
N GLY A 156 -6.05 9.12 -14.47
CA GLY A 156 -5.06 9.96 -13.81
C GLY A 156 -4.38 9.24 -12.64
N VAL A 157 -5.17 8.63 -11.76
CA VAL A 157 -4.63 7.82 -10.65
C VAL A 157 -3.81 6.65 -11.20
N LEU A 158 -4.30 5.89 -12.19
CA LEU A 158 -3.55 4.77 -12.77
C LEU A 158 -2.20 5.18 -13.37
N ARG A 159 -2.15 6.32 -14.09
CA ARG A 159 -0.92 6.84 -14.68
C ARG A 159 0.15 7.12 -13.62
N PHE A 160 -0.26 7.66 -12.49
CA PHE A 160 0.66 8.01 -11.39
C PHE A 160 0.79 6.90 -10.33
N ARG A 161 0.03 5.81 -10.43
CA ARG A 161 0.08 4.68 -9.47
C ARG A 161 1.38 3.89 -9.51
N GLY A 162 2.16 4.01 -10.58
CA GLY A 162 3.55 3.53 -10.60
C GLY A 162 4.43 4.23 -9.55
N TYR A 163 5.40 3.50 -8.99
CA TYR A 163 6.30 3.90 -7.88
C TYR A 163 5.62 4.50 -6.62
N ARG A 164 5.33 3.60 -5.66
CA ARG A 164 5.18 3.79 -4.20
C ARG A 164 4.41 5.03 -3.72
N PHE A 165 3.14 5.16 -4.08
CA PHE A 165 2.23 6.02 -3.31
C PHE A 165 2.21 5.61 -1.83
N VAL A 166 2.28 6.62 -0.95
CA VAL A 166 2.07 6.46 0.49
C VAL A 166 0.68 5.86 0.71
N SER A 167 0.58 4.77 1.49
CA SER A 167 -0.73 4.14 1.71
C SER A 167 -1.75 5.13 2.29
N GLY A 168 -2.95 5.10 1.74
CA GLY A 168 -4.07 6.00 2.06
C GLY A 168 -4.18 7.23 1.15
N LEU A 169 -3.20 7.51 0.28
CA LEU A 169 -3.25 8.70 -0.58
C LEU A 169 -4.33 8.58 -1.67
N VAL A 170 -4.49 7.41 -2.29
CA VAL A 170 -5.51 7.19 -3.32
C VAL A 170 -6.90 7.29 -2.70
N PHE A 171 -7.09 6.72 -1.51
CA PHE A 171 -8.34 6.86 -0.75
C PHE A 171 -8.68 8.33 -0.43
N SER A 172 -7.70 9.13 0.01
CA SER A 172 -7.91 10.56 0.25
C SER A 172 -8.27 11.33 -1.01
N LEU A 173 -7.53 11.12 -2.12
CA LEU A 173 -7.82 11.76 -3.39
C LEU A 173 -9.22 11.39 -3.90
N PHE A 174 -9.60 10.12 -3.77
CA PHE A 174 -10.92 9.64 -4.16
C PHE A 174 -12.04 10.22 -3.30
N SER A 175 -11.81 10.37 -1.99
CA SER A 175 -12.77 11.02 -1.07
C SER A 175 -13.00 12.49 -1.43
N PHE A 176 -11.93 13.24 -1.74
CA PHE A 176 -12.05 14.62 -2.22
C PHE A 176 -12.77 14.69 -3.57
N TYR A 177 -12.42 13.81 -4.50
CA TYR A 177 -13.07 13.69 -5.79
C TYR A 177 -14.59 13.46 -5.65
N LEU A 178 -15.00 12.47 -4.84
CA LEU A 178 -16.41 12.19 -4.57
C LEU A 178 -17.13 13.36 -3.90
N GLY A 179 -16.47 14.06 -2.98
CA GLY A 179 -17.02 15.26 -2.35
C GLY A 179 -17.29 16.38 -3.37
N VAL A 180 -16.35 16.63 -4.29
CA VAL A 180 -16.50 17.64 -5.35
C VAL A 180 -17.61 17.25 -6.33
N ILE A 181 -17.66 16.00 -6.77
CA ILE A 181 -18.66 15.52 -7.73
C ILE A 181 -20.07 15.57 -7.12
N THR A 182 -20.23 15.12 -5.88
CA THR A 182 -21.54 15.15 -5.22
C THR A 182 -22.00 16.58 -5.01
N ALA A 183 -21.12 17.50 -4.58
CA ALA A 183 -21.48 18.92 -4.42
C ALA A 183 -21.80 19.63 -5.75
N ALA A 184 -21.07 19.32 -6.84
CA ALA A 184 -21.23 19.98 -8.12
C ALA A 184 -22.50 19.56 -8.87
N PHE A 185 -22.80 18.25 -8.89
CA PHE A 185 -23.87 17.67 -9.70
C PHE A 185 -25.13 17.35 -8.89
N PHE A 186 -25.01 17.03 -7.60
CA PHE A 186 -26.14 16.58 -6.78
C PHE A 186 -26.42 17.60 -5.66
N LYS A 187 -27.16 18.66 -5.97
CA LYS A 187 -27.40 19.82 -5.08
C LYS A 187 -28.45 19.60 -3.97
N SER A 188 -28.86 18.37 -3.70
CA SER A 188 -29.83 18.10 -2.63
C SER A 188 -29.16 18.21 -1.25
N PRO A 189 -29.86 18.73 -0.21
CA PRO A 189 -29.27 18.99 1.11
C PRO A 189 -28.60 17.77 1.75
N GLY A 190 -29.11 16.55 1.49
CA GLY A 190 -28.48 15.32 1.98
C GLY A 190 -27.10 15.05 1.36
N TYR A 191 -26.92 15.37 0.08
CA TYR A 191 -25.65 15.18 -0.63
C TYR A 191 -24.59 16.21 -0.24
N LEU A 192 -25.01 17.42 0.16
CA LEU A 192 -24.10 18.46 0.66
C LEU A 192 -23.46 18.12 2.02
N LEU A 193 -24.23 17.51 2.93
CA LEU A 193 -23.67 17.02 4.19
C LEU A 193 -22.69 15.86 3.95
N PHE A 194 -23.05 14.96 3.03
CA PHE A 194 -22.20 13.83 2.64
C PHE A 194 -20.89 14.30 1.99
N SER A 195 -20.94 15.32 1.13
CA SER A 195 -19.74 15.87 0.49
C SER A 195 -18.78 16.50 1.50
N GLY A 196 -19.30 17.25 2.48
CA GLY A 196 -18.53 17.78 3.59
C GLY A 196 -17.85 16.70 4.42
N ALA A 197 -18.57 15.62 4.74
CA ALA A 197 -18.03 14.48 5.48
C ALA A 197 -16.88 13.79 4.73
N LEU A 198 -17.04 13.54 3.42
CA LEU A 198 -15.97 12.95 2.59
C LEU A 198 -14.73 13.83 2.53
N PHE A 199 -14.90 15.15 2.46
CA PHE A 199 -13.79 16.09 2.47
C PHE A 199 -13.03 16.05 3.80
N ILE A 200 -13.74 16.05 4.93
CA ILE A 200 -13.14 15.93 6.27
C ILE A 200 -12.39 14.60 6.42
N ILE A 201 -12.99 13.48 6.01
CA ILE A 201 -12.35 12.16 6.06
C ILE A 201 -11.07 12.13 5.22
N GLY A 202 -11.12 12.65 4.00
CA GLY A 202 -9.96 12.74 3.11
C GLY A 202 -8.82 13.56 3.72
N LEU A 203 -9.15 14.70 4.33
CA LEU A 203 -8.20 15.64 4.93
C LEU A 203 -7.57 15.08 6.22
N LEU A 204 -8.39 14.51 7.11
CA LEU A 204 -7.93 13.83 8.32
C LEU A 204 -6.96 12.69 7.97
N ASN A 205 -7.33 11.82 7.03
CA ASN A 205 -6.47 10.72 6.61
C ASN A 205 -5.13 11.25 6.05
N LEU A 206 -5.16 12.25 5.17
CA LEU A 206 -3.94 12.84 4.61
C LEU A 206 -3.04 13.44 5.70
N TYR A 207 -3.62 14.14 6.67
CA TYR A 207 -2.89 14.72 7.81
C TYR A 207 -2.21 13.66 8.67
N TYR A 208 -2.95 12.63 9.11
CA TYR A 208 -2.39 11.54 9.92
C TYR A 208 -1.31 10.76 9.17
N ARG A 209 -1.49 10.54 7.87
CA ARG A 209 -0.51 9.83 7.03
C ARG A 209 0.74 10.65 6.76
N SER A 210 0.60 11.93 6.47
CA SER A 210 1.74 12.86 6.31
C SER A 210 2.56 12.91 7.60
N LYS A 211 1.90 13.03 8.76
CA LYS A 211 2.57 13.00 10.07
C LYS A 211 3.28 11.68 10.33
N LYS A 212 2.65 10.54 10.07
CA LYS A 212 3.27 9.21 10.23
C LYS A 212 4.49 9.03 9.32
N TYR A 213 4.38 9.43 8.05
CA TYR A 213 5.46 9.31 7.06
C TYR A 213 6.66 10.21 7.42
N MET A 214 6.42 11.43 7.88
CA MET A 214 7.45 12.32 8.40
C MET A 214 8.15 11.76 9.64
N ASN A 215 7.38 11.14 10.56
CA ASN A 215 7.94 10.57 11.79
C ASN A 215 8.78 9.31 11.53
N THR A 216 8.47 8.55 10.47
CA THR A 216 9.28 7.39 10.06
C THR A 216 10.54 7.75 9.28
N ARG A 217 10.58 8.91 8.61
CA ARG A 217 11.77 9.42 7.92
C ARG A 217 12.80 10.01 8.87
N ASN A 218 12.36 10.66 9.94
CA ASN A 218 13.25 11.36 10.85
C ASN A 218 13.64 10.46 12.03
N LEU A 219 14.80 9.81 11.92
CA LEU A 219 15.44 9.18 13.08
C LEU A 219 15.77 10.23 14.14
N PRO A 220 15.58 9.95 15.46
CA PRO A 220 15.98 10.87 16.51
C PRO A 220 17.47 11.22 16.40
N LYS A 221 17.85 12.48 16.59
CA LYS A 221 19.26 12.92 16.47
C LYS A 221 20.18 12.12 17.40
N GLU A 222 19.74 11.89 18.64
CA GLU A 222 20.45 11.06 19.63
C GLU A 222 20.69 9.63 19.13
N PHE A 223 19.72 9.06 18.40
CA PHE A 223 19.86 7.73 17.83
C PHE A 223 20.90 7.71 16.71
N VAL A 224 20.90 8.72 15.83
CA VAL A 224 21.88 8.82 14.74
C VAL A 224 23.30 9.00 15.29
N GLU A 225 23.49 9.84 16.32
CA GLU A 225 24.79 10.02 16.97
C GLU A 225 25.26 8.73 17.67
N LEU A 226 24.36 8.00 18.33
CA LEU A 226 24.68 6.68 18.91
C LEU A 226 25.19 5.72 17.83
N ILE A 227 24.45 5.55 16.74
CA ILE A 227 24.86 4.64 15.66
C ILE A 227 26.16 5.10 15.00
N LYS A 228 26.32 6.41 14.76
CA LYS A 228 27.56 6.98 14.22
C LYS A 228 28.77 6.62 15.09
N SER A 229 28.63 6.70 16.42
CA SER A 229 29.70 6.32 17.35
C SER A 229 30.07 4.83 17.25
N GLN A 230 29.06 3.96 17.11
CA GLN A 230 29.25 2.51 16.93
C GLN A 230 29.94 2.20 15.59
N LEU A 231 29.45 2.77 14.49
CA LEU A 231 30.03 2.58 13.16
C LEU A 231 31.46 3.11 13.06
N THR A 232 31.76 4.25 13.69
CA THR A 232 33.13 4.80 13.71
C THR A 232 34.09 3.90 14.49
N SER A 233 33.61 3.29 15.58
CA SER A 233 34.39 2.32 16.36
C SER A 233 34.62 1.04 15.55
N LYS A 234 33.58 0.54 14.87
CA LYS A 234 33.65 -0.63 14.00
C LYS A 234 34.57 -0.41 12.80
N GLU A 235 34.56 0.77 12.19
CA GLU A 235 35.47 1.12 11.09
C GLU A 235 36.94 1.01 11.53
N LYS A 236 37.28 1.56 12.70
CA LYS A 236 38.64 1.49 13.24
C LYS A 236 39.07 0.06 13.57
N GLU A 237 38.16 -0.76 14.09
CA GLU A 237 38.40 -2.17 14.37
C GLU A 237 38.70 -2.95 13.08
N LEU A 238 37.83 -2.83 12.08
CA LEU A 238 37.97 -3.50 10.78
C LEU A 238 39.24 -3.05 10.04
N GLN A 239 39.64 -1.78 10.15
CA GLN A 239 40.90 -1.29 9.58
C GLN A 239 42.14 -1.92 10.22
N LYS A 240 42.12 -2.12 11.55
CA LYS A 240 43.20 -2.80 12.26
C LYS A 240 43.26 -4.28 11.90
N GLU A 241 42.11 -4.94 11.86
CA GLU A 241 41.98 -6.34 11.47
C GLU A 241 42.45 -6.58 10.02
N GLN A 242 42.06 -5.71 9.09
CA GLN A 242 42.57 -5.75 7.72
C GLN A 242 44.11 -5.65 7.69
N ALA A 243 44.68 -4.72 8.47
CA ALA A 243 46.12 -4.53 8.52
C ALA A 243 46.88 -5.70 9.18
N SER A 244 46.29 -6.39 10.16
CA SER A 244 46.88 -7.60 10.75
C SER A 244 46.82 -8.78 9.79
N LEU A 245 45.67 -9.01 9.15
CA LEU A 245 45.51 -10.09 8.16
C LEU A 245 46.48 -9.95 6.99
N MET A 246 46.71 -8.72 6.51
CA MET A 246 47.70 -8.46 5.46
C MET A 246 49.15 -8.73 5.89
N LYS A 247 49.48 -8.63 7.18
CA LYS A 247 50.81 -8.98 7.71
C LYS A 247 50.99 -10.48 7.91
N GLU A 248 49.90 -11.19 8.16
CA GLU A 248 49.88 -12.64 8.38
C GLU A 248 49.81 -13.45 7.08
N ASP A 249 49.74 -12.77 5.92
CA ASP A 249 49.74 -13.39 4.60
C ASP A 249 50.99 -14.28 4.41
N PRO A 250 50.81 -15.61 4.26
CA PRO A 250 51.93 -16.54 4.09
C PRO A 250 52.84 -16.18 2.90
N TYR A 251 52.27 -15.57 1.86
CA TYR A 251 52.98 -15.25 0.63
C TYR A 251 53.83 -13.97 0.74
N LEU A 252 53.62 -13.15 1.79
CA LEU A 252 54.34 -11.89 2.02
C LEU A 252 55.42 -12.03 3.10
N GLN A 253 55.70 -13.24 3.59
CA GLN A 253 56.70 -13.49 4.62
C GLN A 253 58.13 -13.36 4.08
N ALA A 254 59.01 -12.74 4.85
CA ALA A 254 60.42 -12.56 4.50
C ALA A 254 61.14 -13.92 4.48
N GLY A 255 61.86 -14.23 3.39
CA GLY A 255 62.65 -15.46 3.23
C GLY A 255 62.05 -16.54 2.31
N ARG A 256 60.84 -16.34 1.78
CA ARG A 256 60.19 -17.30 0.85
C ARG A 256 61.00 -17.60 -0.40
N THR A 257 61.69 -16.61 -0.97
CA THR A 257 62.49 -16.78 -2.20
C THR A 257 63.75 -17.61 -2.01
N GLU A 258 64.14 -17.91 -0.75
CA GLU A 258 65.35 -18.68 -0.44
C GLU A 258 65.08 -20.17 -0.19
N SER A 259 63.82 -20.59 -0.07
CA SER A 259 63.43 -21.97 0.22
C SER A 259 62.47 -22.50 -0.83
N ASN A 260 62.90 -23.48 -1.63
CA ASN A 260 61.97 -24.34 -2.36
C ASN A 260 61.39 -25.32 -1.34
N SER A 261 60.06 -25.40 -1.23
CA SER A 261 59.43 -26.49 -0.48
C SER A 261 59.81 -27.83 -1.14
N GLU A 262 60.71 -28.60 -0.52
CA GLU A 262 61.09 -29.93 -1.01
C GLU A 262 59.93 -30.94 -0.87
N TYR A 263 58.91 -30.62 -0.06
CA TYR A 263 57.82 -31.52 0.30
C TYR A 263 56.45 -31.00 -0.15
N MET A 264 55.71 -31.84 -0.87
CA MET A 264 54.35 -31.59 -1.38
C MET A 264 53.37 -31.15 -0.27
N ASP A 265 53.46 -31.77 0.92
CA ASP A 265 52.55 -31.49 2.04
C ASP A 265 52.71 -30.06 2.60
N GLU A 266 53.92 -29.51 2.57
CA GLU A 266 54.20 -28.15 3.05
C GLU A 266 53.63 -27.09 2.10
N ALA A 267 53.73 -27.32 0.79
CA ALA A 267 53.13 -26.48 -0.24
C ALA A 267 51.59 -26.45 -0.13
N ILE A 268 50.96 -27.61 0.07
CA ILE A 268 49.50 -27.72 0.24
C ILE A 268 49.03 -26.94 1.49
N LEU A 269 49.76 -27.02 2.60
CA LEU A 269 49.44 -26.29 3.83
C LEU A 269 49.60 -24.77 3.67
N GLU A 270 50.60 -24.31 2.91
CA GLU A 270 50.79 -22.89 2.62
C GLU A 270 49.67 -22.33 1.75
N ASP A 271 49.29 -23.04 0.67
CA ASP A 271 48.20 -22.66 -0.22
C ASP A 271 46.85 -22.64 0.51
N THR A 272 46.63 -23.61 1.40
CA THR A 272 45.42 -23.65 2.25
C THR A 272 45.37 -22.42 3.16
N ARG A 273 46.48 -22.08 3.83
CA ARG A 273 46.55 -20.87 4.68
C ARG A 273 46.32 -19.60 3.89
N LYS A 274 46.90 -19.48 2.69
CA LYS A 274 46.70 -18.34 1.80
C LYS A 274 45.22 -18.18 1.42
N THR A 275 44.59 -19.27 1.02
CA THR A 275 43.16 -19.27 0.64
C THR A 275 42.27 -18.80 1.79
N ILE A 276 42.56 -19.26 3.02
CA ILE A 276 41.83 -18.83 4.22
C ILE A 276 42.06 -17.34 4.51
N ALA A 277 43.31 -16.87 4.43
CA ALA A 277 43.65 -15.46 4.66
C ALA A 277 42.96 -14.53 3.65
N ASP A 278 42.98 -14.90 2.36
CA ASP A 278 42.31 -14.12 1.30
C ASP A 278 40.80 -14.06 1.51
N ALA A 279 40.18 -15.18 1.91
CA ALA A 279 38.77 -15.22 2.25
C ALA A 279 38.45 -14.28 3.42
N GLN A 280 39.25 -14.30 4.49
CA GLN A 280 39.07 -13.40 5.64
C GLN A 280 39.23 -11.93 5.25
N VAL A 281 40.25 -11.59 4.45
CA VAL A 281 40.46 -10.23 3.95
C VAL A 281 39.26 -9.77 3.13
N SER A 282 38.70 -10.62 2.26
CA SER A 282 37.53 -10.29 1.45
C SER A 282 36.28 -9.97 2.29
N ILE A 283 36.06 -10.72 3.37
CA ILE A 283 34.95 -10.53 4.30
C ILE A 283 35.10 -9.20 5.04
N VAL A 284 36.29 -8.93 5.60
CA VAL A 284 36.60 -7.68 6.31
C VAL A 284 36.46 -6.47 5.38
N GLN A 285 36.94 -6.57 4.15
CA GLN A 285 36.79 -5.51 3.14
C GLN A 285 35.33 -5.22 2.83
N THR A 286 34.51 -6.26 2.66
CA THR A 286 33.07 -6.12 2.39
C THR A 286 32.37 -5.40 3.54
N MET A 287 32.61 -5.84 4.78
CA MET A 287 32.06 -5.19 5.97
C MET A 287 32.53 -3.72 6.09
N LEU A 288 33.79 -3.44 5.79
CA LEU A 288 34.34 -2.08 5.83
C LEU A 288 33.65 -1.17 4.81
N ILE A 289 33.35 -1.67 3.62
CA ILE A 289 32.60 -0.94 2.59
C ILE A 289 31.19 -0.61 3.07
N GLU A 290 30.48 -1.58 3.67
CA GLU A 290 29.13 -1.36 4.22
C GLU A 290 29.13 -0.29 5.32
N VAL A 291 30.08 -0.38 6.26
CA VAL A 291 30.24 0.60 7.35
C VAL A 291 30.52 2.00 6.78
N LYS A 292 31.42 2.11 5.80
CA LYS A 292 31.73 3.40 5.15
C LYS A 292 30.54 3.97 4.40
N ARG A 293 29.73 3.13 3.73
CA ARG A 293 28.49 3.58 3.08
C ARG A 293 27.49 4.11 4.11
N ALA A 294 27.30 3.41 5.22
CA ALA A 294 26.42 3.86 6.29
C ALA A 294 26.88 5.20 6.90
N LEU A 295 28.18 5.36 7.17
CA LEU A 295 28.75 6.63 7.64
C LEU A 295 28.57 7.77 6.63
N ALA A 296 28.76 7.50 5.33
CA ALA A 296 28.50 8.47 4.28
C ALA A 296 27.02 8.87 4.23
N ALA A 297 26.10 7.90 4.35
CA ALA A 297 24.66 8.15 4.42
C ALA A 297 24.28 9.03 5.62
N ILE A 298 24.94 8.86 6.77
CA ILE A 298 24.77 9.73 7.95
C ILE A 298 25.20 11.15 7.63
N LYS A 299 26.38 11.32 7.00
CA LYS A 299 26.94 12.64 6.66
C LYS A 299 26.04 13.44 5.71
N ILE A 300 25.40 12.77 4.75
CA ILE A 300 24.49 13.42 3.78
C ILE A 300 23.03 13.47 4.25
N GLY A 301 22.72 13.03 5.48
CA GLY A 301 21.38 13.06 6.05
C GLY A 301 20.40 12.05 5.44
N LYS A 302 20.88 10.99 4.78
CA LYS A 302 20.05 9.93 4.18
C LYS A 302 20.06 8.62 4.97
N TYR A 303 20.72 8.58 6.12
CA TYR A 303 20.77 7.39 6.95
C TYR A 303 19.39 6.96 7.43
N GLY A 304 19.13 5.65 7.35
CA GLY A 304 17.83 5.06 7.67
C GLY A 304 16.81 5.10 6.54
N ILE A 305 17.22 5.44 5.33
CA ILE A 305 16.39 5.34 4.11
C ILE A 305 17.01 4.30 3.19
N CYS A 306 16.19 3.39 2.67
CA CYS A 306 16.65 2.36 1.75
C CYS A 306 17.11 2.96 0.41
N GLU A 307 18.34 2.64 0.00
CA GLU A 307 18.94 3.15 -1.24
C GLU A 307 18.20 2.71 -2.52
N VAL A 308 17.58 1.52 -2.50
CA VAL A 308 16.85 0.97 -3.66
C VAL A 308 15.49 1.62 -3.85
N CYS A 309 14.79 1.92 -2.75
CA CYS A 309 13.37 2.24 -2.83
C CYS A 309 12.91 3.53 -2.15
N GLY A 310 13.78 4.19 -1.38
CA GLY A 310 13.45 5.42 -0.69
C GLY A 310 12.54 5.27 0.54
N ASP A 311 12.17 4.05 0.91
CA ASP A 311 11.39 3.79 2.13
C ASP A 311 12.28 3.80 3.39
N PRO A 312 11.75 4.21 4.54
CA PRO A 312 12.49 4.17 5.81
C PRO A 312 12.81 2.72 6.22
N ILE A 313 14.03 2.51 6.72
CA ILE A 313 14.50 1.26 7.31
C ILE A 313 14.02 1.20 8.76
N ASP A 314 13.52 0.04 9.18
CA ASP A 314 13.05 -0.17 10.55
C ASP A 314 14.16 0.17 11.56
N LYS A 315 13.84 1.00 12.56
CA LYS A 315 14.75 1.37 13.65
C LYS A 315 15.26 0.15 14.42
N ALA A 316 14.43 -0.88 14.60
CA ALA A 316 14.85 -2.13 15.23
C ALA A 316 15.93 -2.84 14.40
N ARG A 317 15.79 -2.81 13.07
CA ARG A 317 16.81 -3.34 12.16
C ARG A 317 18.09 -2.52 12.21
N LEU A 318 18.01 -1.18 12.20
CA LEU A 318 19.21 -0.32 12.33
C LEU A 318 19.92 -0.46 13.67
N ARG A 319 19.20 -0.88 14.74
CA ARG A 319 19.81 -1.23 16.03
C ARG A 319 20.58 -2.54 15.99
N ALA A 320 20.05 -3.53 15.27
CA ALA A 320 20.68 -4.85 15.14
C ALA A 320 21.81 -4.84 14.09
N TYR A 321 21.62 -4.15 12.98
CA TYR A 321 22.53 -4.03 11.84
C TYR A 321 22.72 -2.56 11.44
N PRO A 322 23.60 -1.82 12.15
CA PRO A 322 23.83 -0.38 11.92
C PRO A 322 24.35 -0.03 10.52
N GLN A 323 25.07 -0.93 9.85
CA GLN A 323 25.63 -0.70 8.53
C GLN A 323 24.63 -0.91 7.39
N ALA A 324 23.39 -1.29 7.69
CA ALA A 324 22.43 -1.67 6.67
C ALA A 324 21.92 -0.46 5.86
N THR A 325 22.08 -0.50 4.53
CA THR A 325 21.66 0.59 3.62
C THR A 325 20.37 0.31 2.84
N THR A 326 19.86 -0.92 2.89
CA THR A 326 18.60 -1.34 2.23
C THR A 326 17.52 -1.72 3.24
N CYS A 327 16.24 -1.80 2.87
CA CYS A 327 15.18 -2.33 3.76
C CYS A 327 15.13 -3.87 3.67
N LEU A 328 14.39 -4.53 4.59
CA LEU A 328 14.29 -6.00 4.63
C LEU A 328 13.96 -6.63 3.26
N LYS A 329 13.04 -6.01 2.51
CA LYS A 329 12.64 -6.51 1.18
C LYS A 329 13.79 -6.59 0.17
N HIS A 330 14.75 -5.66 0.23
CA HIS A 330 15.88 -5.61 -0.70
C HIS A 330 17.21 -6.00 0.00
N ALA A 331 17.14 -6.65 1.16
CA ALA A 331 18.32 -7.17 1.82
C ALA A 331 18.78 -8.49 1.19
N ASP A 332 17.84 -9.28 0.67
CA ASP A 332 18.07 -10.66 0.21
C ASP A 332 18.29 -10.78 -1.31
N GLY A 333 18.41 -9.67 -2.03
CA GLY A 333 18.71 -9.67 -3.47
C GLY A 333 17.51 -9.93 -4.40
N GLU A 334 16.27 -9.82 -3.90
CA GLU A 334 15.03 -9.88 -4.69
C GLU A 334 14.41 -8.49 -4.96
#